data_AF-A0A6J7NTQ9-F1
#
_entry.id   AF-A0A6J7NTQ9-F1
#
_cell.length_a   1.000
_cell.length_b   1.000
_cell.length_c   1.000
_cell.angle_alpha   90.00
_cell.angle_beta   90.00
_cell.angle_gamma   90.00
#
_symmetry.space_group_name_H-M   'P 1'
#
loop_
_entity.id
_entity.type
_entity.pdbx_description
1 polymer ?
#
loop_
_entity_poly.entity_id
_entity_poly.type
_entity_poly.pdbx_seq_one_letter_code
_entity_poly.pdbx_strand_id
1 'polypeptide(L)'
;MTAALEVINSDTKVKSIFINIFGGITRGDEVAKGIVEAMNRVKLRAPIVIRLDGTNAIEGRAIIANAGIDESQLMSRSTMLEAARVAVDLAGKN
;
A
#
# COMPACT_ATOMS: atom_id res chain seq x y z
N MET A 1 -4.99 6.29 -7.98
CA MET A 1 -4.34 5.09 -7.42
C MET A 1 -4.51 3.89 -8.34
N THR A 2 -5.75 3.53 -8.71
CA THR A 2 -6.09 2.39 -9.59
C THR A 2 -5.20 2.24 -10.82
N ALA A 3 -5.08 3.30 -11.66
CA ALA A 3 -4.27 3.24 -12.88
C ALA A 3 -2.80 2.89 -12.63
N ALA A 4 -2.19 3.39 -11.54
CA ALA A 4 -0.81 3.06 -11.20
C ALA A 4 -0.66 1.58 -10.81
N LEU A 5 -1.62 1.06 -10.05
CA LEU A 5 -1.66 -0.34 -9.65
C LEU A 5 -1.92 -1.27 -10.84
N GLU A 6 -2.73 -0.85 -11.82
CA GLU A 6 -2.93 -1.59 -13.08
C GLU A 6 -1.65 -1.68 -13.91
N VAL A 7 -0.91 -0.57 -14.04
CA VAL A 7 0.38 -0.54 -14.75
C VAL A 7 1.38 -1.47 -14.06
N ILE A 8 1.51 -1.39 -12.73
CA ILE A 8 2.41 -2.29 -11.98
C ILE A 8 1.98 -3.76 -12.12
N ASN A 9 0.68 -4.04 -12.04
CA ASN A 9 0.14 -5.39 -12.14
C ASN A 9 0.26 -5.98 -13.56
N SER A 10 0.56 -5.18 -14.59
CA SER A 10 0.83 -5.67 -15.94
C SER A 10 2.17 -6.41 -16.06
N ASP A 11 3.15 -6.10 -15.20
CA ASP A 11 4.42 -6.81 -15.16
C ASP A 11 4.28 -8.10 -14.34
N THR A 12 4.52 -9.25 -15.00
CA THR A 12 4.41 -10.55 -14.36
C THR A 12 5.53 -10.88 -13.37
N LYS A 13 6.63 -10.11 -13.40
CA LYS A 13 7.78 -10.29 -12.51
C LYS A 13 7.63 -9.59 -11.16
N VAL A 14 6.62 -8.74 -10.99
CA VAL A 14 6.37 -8.04 -9.72
C VAL A 14 5.96 -9.04 -8.64
N LYS A 15 6.77 -9.11 -7.58
CA LYS A 15 6.55 -10.02 -6.43
C LYS A 15 6.02 -9.31 -5.19
N SER A 16 6.26 -8.01 -5.05
CA SER A 16 5.72 -7.17 -3.97
C SER A 16 5.64 -5.73 -4.45
N ILE A 17 4.74 -4.95 -3.86
CA ILE A 17 4.52 -3.54 -4.20
C ILE A 17 4.77 -2.71 -2.95
N PHE A 18 5.77 -1.83 -2.99
CA PHE A 18 6.02 -0.90 -1.89
C PHE A 18 5.51 0.50 -2.25
N ILE A 19 4.54 0.99 -1.47
CA ILE A 19 3.98 2.34 -1.60
C ILE A 19 4.51 3.19 -0.46
N ASN A 20 5.33 4.19 -0.78
CA ASN A 20 5.83 5.15 0.20
C ASN A 20 5.23 6.53 -0.07
N ILE A 21 4.47 7.05 0.88
CA ILE A 21 3.78 8.34 0.75
C ILE A 21 4.23 9.26 1.87
N PHE A 22 4.76 10.41 1.46
CA PHE A 22 4.94 11.57 2.32
C PHE A 22 3.82 12.57 2.00
N GLY A 23 2.87 12.65 2.92
CA GLY A 23 1.82 13.66 2.91
C GLY A 23 2.40 15.03 3.21
N GLY A 24 1.79 16.04 2.60
CA GLY A 24 2.08 17.45 2.79
C GLY A 24 0.79 18.20 2.54
N ILE A 25 0.62 18.71 1.32
CA ILE A 25 -0.68 19.19 0.83
C ILE A 25 -1.61 17.99 0.60
N THR A 26 -1.10 16.91 0.00
CA THR A 26 -1.84 15.66 -0.15
C THR A 26 -2.02 14.99 1.22
N ARG A 27 -3.26 14.76 1.62
CA ARG A 27 -3.60 14.17 2.91
C ARG A 27 -3.59 12.63 2.85
N GLY A 28 -3.03 12.00 3.88
CA GLY A 28 -2.86 10.55 3.95
C GLY A 28 -4.17 9.77 4.00
N ASP A 29 -5.24 10.36 4.52
CA ASP A 29 -6.59 9.78 4.52
C ASP A 29 -7.19 9.68 3.12
N GLU A 30 -7.01 10.70 2.28
CA GLU A 30 -7.44 10.65 0.87
C GLU A 30 -6.67 9.58 0.08
N VAL A 31 -5.36 9.46 0.34
CA VAL A 31 -4.54 8.39 -0.26
C VAL A 31 -5.01 7.01 0.19
N ALA A 32 -5.29 6.83 1.48
CA ALA A 32 -5.81 5.58 2.03
C ALA A 32 -7.14 5.17 1.38
N LYS A 33 -8.10 6.09 1.25
CA LYS A 33 -9.38 5.84 0.56
C LYS A 33 -9.16 5.39 -0.88
N GLY A 34 -8.27 6.06 -1.61
CA GLY A 34 -7.95 5.70 -3.00
C GLY A 34 -7.31 4.32 -3.13
N ILE A 35 -6.55 3.88 -2.12
CA ILE A 35 -5.98 2.52 -2.09
C ILE A 35 -7.06 1.48 -1.81
N VAL A 36 -7.92 1.71 -0.81
CA VAL A 36 -9.04 0.81 -0.51
C VAL A 36 -9.96 0.66 -1.73
N GLU A 37 -10.29 1.76 -2.41
CA GLU A 37 -11.07 1.73 -3.65
C GLU A 37 -10.36 0.92 -4.74
N ALA A 38 -9.05 1.09 -4.91
CA ALA A 38 -8.30 0.36 -5.93
C ALA A 38 -8.20 -1.14 -5.62
N MET A 39 -8.06 -1.53 -4.35
CA MET A 39 -8.04 -2.93 -3.91
C MET A 39 -9.36 -3.66 -4.22
N ASN A 40 -10.48 -2.95 -4.24
CA ASN A 40 -11.78 -3.50 -4.62
C ASN A 40 -11.98 -3.63 -6.14
N ARG A 41 -11.18 -2.92 -6.95
CA ARG A 41 -11.31 -2.90 -8.41
C ARG A 41 -10.25 -3.74 -9.13
N VAL A 42 -9.05 -3.80 -8.56
CA VAL A 42 -7.89 -4.44 -9.19
C VAL A 42 -7.54 -5.69 -8.40
N LYS A 43 -7.62 -6.85 -9.05
CA LYS A 43 -7.12 -8.10 -8.48
C LYS A 43 -5.60 -8.14 -8.61
N LEU A 44 -4.91 -7.67 -7.57
CA LEU A 44 -3.46 -7.66 -7.50
C LEU A 44 -2.92 -9.07 -7.22
N ARG A 45 -1.85 -9.42 -7.93
CA ARG A 45 -1.13 -10.70 -7.76
C ARG A 45 -0.07 -10.63 -6.66
N ALA A 46 0.48 -9.44 -6.44
CA ALA A 46 1.53 -9.19 -5.46
C ALA A 46 0.97 -8.44 -4.25
N PRO A 47 1.45 -8.74 -3.02
CA PRO A 47 1.07 -8.03 -1.82
C PRO A 47 1.61 -6.60 -1.82
N ILE A 48 0.87 -5.68 -1.19
CA ILE A 48 1.27 -4.30 -0.99
C ILE A 48 1.80 -4.13 0.45
N VAL A 49 2.92 -3.42 0.57
CA VAL A 49 3.34 -2.78 1.81
C VAL A 49 3.25 -1.29 1.61
N ILE A 50 2.60 -0.58 2.54
CA ILE A 50 2.43 0.86 2.49
C ILE A 50 2.96 1.53 3.74
N ARG A 51 3.63 2.67 3.53
CA ARG A 51 3.95 3.62 4.57
C ARG A 51 3.29 4.97 4.25
N LEU A 52 2.45 5.43 5.18
CA LEU A 52 1.83 6.75 5.17
C LEU A 52 2.45 7.60 6.27
N ASP A 53 2.92 8.80 5.90
CA ASP A 53 3.41 9.81 6.83
C ASP A 53 2.99 11.21 6.38
N GLY A 54 3.11 12.22 7.25
CA GLY A 54 2.67 13.59 6.99
C GLY A 54 1.21 13.85 7.36
N THR A 55 0.57 14.80 6.69
CA THR A 55 -0.79 15.27 7.01
C THR A 55 -1.79 14.12 7.01
N ASN A 56 -2.54 13.96 8.10
CA ASN A 56 -3.56 12.92 8.31
C ASN A 56 -3.08 11.48 8.11
N ALA A 57 -1.80 11.21 8.39
CA ALA A 57 -1.26 9.86 8.25
C ALA A 57 -1.86 8.86 9.25
N ILE A 58 -2.21 9.31 10.47
CA ILE A 58 -2.82 8.45 11.50
C ILE A 58 -4.19 7.96 11.00
N GLU A 59 -5.01 8.89 10.51
CA GLU A 59 -6.33 8.64 9.96
C GLU A 59 -6.25 7.74 8.72
N GLY A 60 -5.28 7.98 7.82
CA GLY A 60 -5.05 7.12 6.67
C GLY A 60 -4.72 5.68 7.06
N ARG A 61 -3.87 5.48 8.07
CA ARG A 61 -3.57 4.13 8.59
C ARG A 61 -4.79 3.48 9.22
N ALA A 62 -5.61 4.23 9.95
CA ALA A 62 -6.86 3.73 10.52
C ALA A 62 -7.87 3.33 9.45
N ILE A 63 -7.99 4.10 8.35
CA ILE A 63 -8.85 3.75 7.20
C ILE A 63 -8.42 2.40 6.61
N ILE A 64 -7.12 2.18 6.42
CA ILE A 64 -6.59 0.91 5.89
C ILE A 64 -6.89 -0.24 6.86
N ALA A 65 -6.62 -0.06 8.15
CA ALA A 65 -6.85 -1.09 9.17
C ALA A 65 -8.33 -1.50 9.27
N ASN A 66 -9.25 -0.56 9.07
CA ASN A 66 -10.69 -0.79 9.16
C ASN A 66 -11.33 -1.22 7.82
N ALA A 67 -10.56 -1.31 6.73
CA ALA A 67 -11.07 -1.62 5.41
C ALA A 67 -11.46 -3.10 5.22
N GLY A 68 -11.14 -3.97 6.18
CA GLY A 68 -11.39 -5.41 6.07
C GLY A 68 -10.53 -6.11 5.01
N ILE A 69 -9.44 -5.48 4.59
CA ILE A 69 -8.48 -6.04 3.64
C ILE A 69 -7.52 -6.94 4.44
N ASP A 70 -7.31 -8.16 3.96
CA ASP A 70 -6.43 -9.13 4.61
C ASP A 70 -4.98 -8.60 4.67
N GLU A 71 -4.31 -8.81 5.82
CA GLU A 71 -2.93 -8.33 6.00
C GLU A 71 -1.95 -9.03 5.05
N SER A 72 -2.26 -10.21 4.53
CA SER A 72 -1.48 -10.84 3.45
C SER A 72 -1.52 -10.06 2.13
N GLN A 73 -2.51 -9.18 1.93
CA GLN A 73 -2.66 -8.38 0.71
C GLN A 73 -2.22 -6.93 0.88
N LEU A 74 -2.47 -6.31 2.04
CA LEU A 74 -2.11 -4.91 2.30
C LEU A 74 -1.60 -4.71 3.73
N MET A 75 -0.31 -4.45 3.86
CA MET A 75 0.37 -4.18 5.13
C MET A 75 0.66 -2.69 5.29
N SER A 76 0.09 -2.06 6.32
CA SER A 76 0.52 -0.71 6.72
C SER A 76 1.67 -0.80 7.72
N ARG A 77 2.74 -0.03 7.49
CA ARG A 77 3.90 0.10 8.38
C ARG A 77 4.18 1.57 8.68
N SER A 78 4.74 1.82 9.86
CA SER A 78 4.85 3.18 10.40
C SER A 78 6.12 3.89 9.92
N THR A 79 7.20 3.14 9.70
CA THR A 79 8.49 3.67 9.30
C THR A 79 8.89 3.20 7.90
N MET A 80 9.70 4.01 7.22
CA MET A 80 10.18 3.68 5.87
C MET A 80 11.04 2.41 5.88
N LEU A 81 11.92 2.25 6.88
CA LEU A 81 12.82 1.10 6.99
C LEU A 81 12.05 -0.19 7.24
N GLU A 82 11.06 -0.16 8.13
CA GLU A 82 10.20 -1.31 8.40
C GLU A 82 9.42 -1.71 7.14
N ALA A 83 8.80 -0.75 6.46
CA ALA A 83 8.03 -1.01 5.25
C ALA A 83 8.89 -1.60 4.11
N ALA A 84 10.07 -1.01 3.88
CA ALA A 84 11.01 -1.49 2.88
C ALA A 84 11.49 -2.91 3.19
N ARG A 85 11.84 -3.20 4.45
CA ARG A 85 12.26 -4.54 4.88
C ARG A 85 11.18 -5.58 4.60
N VAL A 86 9.94 -5.31 4.99
CA VAL A 86 8.83 -6.23 4.75
C VAL A 86 8.60 -6.44 3.25
N ALA A 87 8.69 -5.39 2.43
CA ALA A 87 8.53 -5.52 0.98
C ALA A 87 9.63 -6.39 0.34
N VAL A 88 10.88 -6.29 0.81
CA VAL A 88 12.00 -7.14 0.38
C VAL A 88 11.78 -8.58 0.82
N ASP A 89 11.38 -8.80 2.08
CA ASP A 89 11.11 -10.14 2.61
C ASP A 89 9.99 -10.84 1.83
N LEU A 90 8.94 -10.11 1.43
CA LEU A 90 7.87 -10.64 0.58
C LEU A 90 8.36 -10.97 -0.84
N ALA A 91 9.23 -10.15 -1.43
CA ALA A 91 9.79 -10.42 -2.76
C ALA A 91 10.74 -11.63 -2.77
N GLY A 92 11.37 -11.93 -1.63
CA GLY A 92 12.30 -13.04 -1.46
C GLY A 92 11.64 -14.39 -1.15
N LYS A 93 10.37 -14.40 -0.75
CA LYS A 93 9.60 -15.63 -0.56
C LYS A 93 9.25 -16.21 -1.94
N ASN A 94 9.74 -17.42 -2.20
CA ASN A 94 9.51 -18.17 -3.44
C ASN A 94 8.11 -18.77 -3.49
#